data_AF-A0AAW1GYW4-F1
#
_entry.id   AF-A0AAW1GYW4-F1
#
_cell.length_a   1.000
_cell.length_b   1.000
_cell.length_c   1.000
_cell.angle_alpha   90.00
_cell.angle_beta   90.00
_cell.angle_gamma   90.00
#
_symmetry.space_group_name_H-M   'P 1'
#
loop_
_entity.id
_entity.type
_entity.pdbx_description
1 polymer ?
#
loop_
_entity_poly.entity_id
_entity_poly.type
_entity_poly.pdbx_seq_one_letter_code
_entity_poly.pdbx_strand_id
1 'polypeptide(L)'
;MADCCAYSSNELVAEKVKKWTKMETTLTATGSDSKARLQLTTTQNGTIWLDQVFVMPTDTYKGHGFRKDLMKKLLNLKPRFLRFPGGCYMSVRFRNSIPETW
;
A
#
# COMPACT_ATOMS: atom_id res chain seq x y z
N MET A 1 5.62 25.70 -8.43
CA MET A 1 5.39 25.52 -6.98
C MET A 1 6.40 24.47 -6.55
N ALA A 2 7.33 24.87 -5.68
CA ALA A 2 8.70 24.34 -5.60
C ALA A 2 8.80 22.83 -5.35
N ASP A 3 9.76 22.21 -6.05
CA ASP A 3 10.27 20.85 -5.85
C ASP A 3 10.82 20.70 -4.42
N CYS A 4 9.95 20.31 -3.49
CA CYS A 4 10.38 19.92 -2.16
C CYS A 4 10.87 18.47 -2.24
N CYS A 5 12.17 18.30 -2.50
CA CYS A 5 12.98 17.10 -2.31
C CYS A 5 12.24 15.77 -2.57
N ALA A 6 11.92 15.47 -3.82
CA ALA A 6 11.42 14.15 -4.17
C ALA A 6 12.50 13.09 -3.85
N TYR A 7 12.23 12.20 -2.90
CA TYR A 7 13.15 11.11 -2.55
C TYR A 7 13.34 10.13 -3.71
N SER A 8 12.31 9.96 -4.54
CA SER A 8 12.33 9.19 -5.79
C SER A 8 11.21 9.72 -6.67
N SER A 9 11.48 9.86 -7.96
CA SER A 9 10.47 10.21 -8.97
C SER A 9 10.64 9.32 -10.18
N ASN A 10 9.54 8.74 -10.64
CA ASN A 10 9.48 8.04 -11.93
C ASN A 10 8.35 8.66 -12.74
N GLU A 11 8.58 8.80 -14.04
CA GLU A 11 7.57 9.26 -14.98
C GLU A 11 6.95 8.07 -15.69
N LEU A 12 5.63 8.06 -15.79
CA LEU A 12 4.86 7.07 -16.53
C LEU A 12 4.03 7.78 -17.59
N VAL A 13 4.02 7.23 -18.79
CA VAL A 13 3.20 7.76 -19.89
C VAL A 13 1.78 7.20 -19.74
N ALA A 14 0.83 8.08 -19.46
CA ALA A 14 -0.58 7.74 -19.44
C ALA A 14 -1.18 7.89 -20.85
N GLU A 15 -1.55 6.77 -21.46
CA GLU A 15 -2.23 6.75 -22.76
C GLU A 15 -3.76 6.72 -22.59
N LYS A 16 -4.50 7.11 -23.63
CA LYS A 16 -5.96 6.97 -23.67
C LYS A 16 -6.34 5.49 -23.79
N VAL A 17 -6.53 4.85 -22.64
CA VAL A 17 -6.97 3.45 -22.55
C VAL A 17 -8.48 3.38 -22.41
N LYS A 18 -9.10 2.43 -23.13
CA LYS A 18 -10.55 2.12 -22.99
C LYS A 18 -10.84 1.13 -21.86
N LYS A 19 -9.81 0.48 -21.30
CA LYS A 19 -9.91 -0.54 -20.26
C LYS A 19 -8.93 -0.23 -19.13
N TRP A 20 -9.29 -0.63 -17.91
CA TRP A 20 -8.39 -0.57 -16.76
C TRP A 20 -7.08 -1.30 -17.07
N THR A 21 -5.98 -0.58 -16.91
CA THR A 21 -4.64 -1.08 -17.22
C THR A 21 -3.79 -0.96 -15.98
N LYS A 22 -3.17 -2.08 -15.58
CA LYS A 22 -2.27 -2.10 -14.44
C LYS A 22 -0.95 -1.46 -14.83
N MET A 23 -0.51 -0.48 -14.05
CA MET A 23 0.80 0.15 -14.21
C MET A 23 1.64 -0.17 -12.98
N GLU A 24 2.88 -0.60 -13.20
CA GLU A 24 3.81 -0.94 -12.14
C GLU A 24 5.12 -0.18 -12.35
N THR A 25 5.67 0.35 -11.27
CA THR A 25 6.94 1.05 -11.28
C THR A 25 7.67 0.81 -9.97
N THR A 26 9.01 0.77 -10.02
CA THR A 26 9.86 0.59 -8.85
C THR A 26 10.50 1.92 -8.48
N LEU A 27 10.17 2.44 -7.29
CA LEU A 27 10.75 3.67 -6.75
C LEU A 27 11.99 3.32 -5.92
N THR A 28 13.10 4.01 -6.18
CA THR A 28 14.34 3.87 -5.41
C THR A 28 14.62 5.19 -4.70
N ALA A 29 14.34 5.22 -3.39
CA ALA A 29 14.51 6.42 -2.58
C ALA A 29 16.00 6.71 -2.34
N THR A 30 16.40 7.97 -2.52
CA THR A 30 17.76 8.47 -2.25
C THR A 30 18.00 8.81 -0.78
N GLY A 31 16.93 8.92 0.01
CA GLY A 31 16.98 9.23 1.44
C GLY A 31 15.76 8.70 2.20
N SER A 32 15.77 8.86 3.52
CA SER A 32 14.72 8.39 4.40
C SER A 32 14.08 9.56 5.17
N ASP A 33 12.75 9.58 5.21
CA ASP A 33 11.97 10.49 6.05
C ASP A 33 10.69 9.81 6.55
N SER A 34 10.45 9.94 7.85
CA SER A 34 9.22 9.52 8.53
C SER A 34 7.94 10.21 8.03
N LYS A 35 8.05 11.40 7.43
CA LYS A 35 6.92 12.19 6.93
C LYS A 35 6.76 12.13 5.41
N ALA A 36 7.52 11.27 4.73
CA ALA A 36 7.42 11.08 3.29
C ALA A 36 6.01 10.64 2.88
N ARG A 37 5.55 11.11 1.71
CA ARG A 37 4.24 10.81 1.15
C ARG A 37 4.39 10.37 -0.31
N LEU A 38 3.52 9.45 -0.74
CA LEU A 38 3.35 9.17 -2.16
C LEU A 38 2.57 10.32 -2.79
N GLN A 39 3.14 10.93 -3.83
CA GLN A 39 2.49 11.98 -4.60
C GLN A 39 2.40 11.56 -6.07
N LEU A 40 1.21 11.67 -6.64
CA LEU A 40 0.97 11.48 -8.06
C LEU A 40 0.74 12.88 -8.65
N THR A 41 1.56 13.26 -9.62
CA THR A 41 1.47 14.57 -10.29
C THR A 41 1.37 14.38 -11.79
N THR A 42 0.75 15.33 -12.47
CA THR A 42 0.62 15.35 -13.93
C THR A 42 1.12 16.69 -14.46
N THR A 43 1.77 16.66 -15.62
CA THR A 43 2.22 17.88 -16.31
C THR A 43 1.14 18.49 -17.18
N GLN A 44 0.15 17.68 -17.58
CA GLN A 44 -0.97 18.08 -18.43
C GLN A 44 -2.28 18.09 -17.65
N ASN A 45 -3.19 18.98 -18.05
CA ASN A 45 -4.55 19.00 -17.55
C ASN A 45 -5.37 17.88 -18.20
N GLY A 46 -6.08 17.10 -17.39
CA GLY A 46 -6.94 16.03 -17.87
C GLY A 46 -7.60 15.29 -16.71
N THR A 47 -8.44 14.31 -17.06
CA THR A 47 -9.10 13.44 -16.08
C THR A 47 -8.45 12.07 -16.09
N ILE A 48 -7.96 11.63 -14.93
CA ILE A 48 -7.37 10.30 -14.75
C ILE A 48 -8.20 9.56 -13.70
N TRP A 49 -8.58 8.32 -14.03
CA TRP A 49 -9.25 7.41 -13.11
C TRP A 49 -8.20 6.46 -12.54
N LEU A 50 -8.06 6.46 -11.22
CA LEU A 50 -7.13 5.60 -10.50
C LEU A 50 -7.93 4.68 -9.58
N ASP A 51 -7.58 3.40 -9.59
CA ASP A 51 -8.10 2.42 -8.65
C ASP A 51 -6.96 1.53 -8.17
N GLN A 52 -7.11 0.99 -6.96
CA GLN A 52 -6.15 0.09 -6.32
C GLN A 52 -4.71 0.63 -6.29
N VAL A 53 -4.51 1.86 -5.81
CA VAL A 53 -3.16 2.41 -5.61
C VAL A 53 -2.52 1.76 -4.39
N PHE A 54 -1.50 0.92 -4.62
CA PHE A 54 -0.70 0.31 -3.56
C PHE A 54 0.78 0.62 -3.75
N VAL A 55 1.48 0.81 -2.64
CA VAL A 55 2.94 0.90 -2.61
C VAL A 55 3.42 -0.11 -1.58
N MET A 56 4.17 -1.09 -2.05
CA MET A 56 4.72 -2.15 -1.22
C MET A 56 6.24 -2.07 -1.24
N PRO A 57 6.91 -2.20 -0.09
CA PRO A 57 8.36 -2.36 -0.08
C PRO A 57 8.72 -3.66 -0.81
N THR A 58 9.80 -3.64 -1.59
CA THR A 58 10.35 -4.85 -2.22
C THR A 58 10.96 -5.78 -1.16
N ASP A 59 11.61 -5.19 -0.16
CA ASP A 59 12.28 -5.91 0.91
C ASP A 59 11.33 -6.36 2.04
N THR A 60 10.56 -7.42 1.79
CA THR A 60 9.56 -7.93 2.75
C THR A 60 10.04 -9.17 3.49
N TYR A 61 9.41 -9.48 4.62
CA TYR A 61 9.70 -10.70 5.37
C TYR A 61 9.34 -11.93 4.53
N LYS A 62 10.36 -12.69 4.10
CA LYS A 62 10.24 -13.92 3.29
C LYS A 62 9.41 -13.76 2.00
N GLY A 63 9.29 -12.55 1.46
CA GLY A 63 8.47 -12.30 0.27
C GLY A 63 6.96 -12.28 0.52
N HIS A 64 6.50 -12.33 1.78
CA HIS A 64 5.07 -12.39 2.11
C HIS A 64 4.39 -11.02 2.25
N GLY A 65 5.04 -9.92 1.87
CA GLY A 65 4.45 -8.58 1.97
C GLY A 65 4.48 -7.95 3.37
N PHE A 66 4.98 -8.66 4.39
CA PHE A 66 5.07 -8.14 5.75
C PHE A 66 6.33 -7.32 5.99
N ARG A 67 6.20 -6.27 6.81
CA ARG A 67 7.35 -5.49 7.26
C ARG A 67 8.31 -6.34 8.10
N LYS A 68 9.60 -6.30 7.75
CA LYS A 68 10.64 -7.14 8.37
C LYS A 68 10.89 -6.80 9.83
N ASP A 69 10.86 -5.53 10.19
CA ASP A 69 11.07 -5.05 11.56
C ASP A 69 10.00 -5.60 12.52
N LEU A 70 8.73 -5.56 12.11
CA LEU A 70 7.61 -6.09 12.88
C LEU A 70 7.70 -7.61 13.02
N MET A 71 7.98 -8.32 11.92
CA MET A 71 8.09 -9.79 11.96
C MET A 71 9.27 -10.25 12.82
N LYS A 72 10.43 -9.57 12.77
CA LYS A 72 11.56 -9.87 13.66
C LYS A 72 11.17 -9.70 15.14
N LYS A 73 10.50 -8.61 15.49
CA LYS A 73 10.03 -8.38 16.87
C LYS A 73 9.04 -9.46 17.31
N LEU A 74 8.10 -9.86 16.43
CA LEU A 74 7.13 -10.91 16.71
C LEU A 74 7.81 -12.27 16.97
N LEU A 75 8.80 -12.64 16.16
CA LEU A 75 9.55 -13.89 16.34
C LEU A 75 10.36 -13.90 17.64
N ASN A 76 10.94 -12.76 18.01
CA ASN A 76 11.71 -12.63 19.26
C ASN A 76 10.85 -12.85 20.51
N LEU A 77 9.55 -12.55 20.44
CA LEU A 77 8.61 -12.83 21.54
C LEU A 77 8.37 -14.34 21.74
N LYS A 78 8.74 -15.19 20.77
CA LYS A 78 8.50 -16.65 20.77
C LYS A 78 7.07 -17.01 21.22
N PRO A 79 6.03 -16.43 20.60
CA PRO A 79 4.66 -16.72 20.99
C PRO A 79 4.33 -18.20 20.73
N ARG A 80 3.75 -18.87 21.72
CA ARG A 80 3.24 -20.24 21.53
C ARG A 80 1.99 -20.29 20.65
N PHE A 81 1.24 -19.20 20.61
CA PHE A 81 0.00 -19.08 19.86
C PHE A 81 -0.21 -17.63 19.43
N LEU A 82 -0.66 -17.44 18.18
CA LEU A 82 -1.07 -16.15 17.63
C LEU A 82 -2.52 -16.26 17.15
N ARG A 83 -3.44 -15.57 17.81
CA ARG A 83 -4.85 -15.50 17.37
C ARG A 83 -4.99 -14.46 16.25
N PHE A 84 -5.30 -14.91 15.05
CA PHE A 84 -5.57 -14.06 13.88
C PHE A 84 -6.66 -14.72 13.01
N PRO A 85 -7.59 -13.98 12.39
CA PRO A 85 -7.87 -12.53 12.45
C PRO A 85 -8.87 -12.17 13.56
N GLY A 86 -8.71 -12.70 14.77
CA GLY A 86 -9.69 -12.57 15.86
C GLY A 86 -9.87 -11.17 16.45
N GLY A 87 -11.01 -10.95 17.12
CA GLY A 87 -11.33 -9.71 17.86
C GLY A 87 -12.58 -9.00 17.33
N CYS A 88 -12.84 -7.77 17.79
CA CYS A 88 -13.98 -6.96 17.33
C CYS A 88 -14.01 -6.76 15.80
N TYR A 89 -12.84 -6.83 15.14
CA TYR A 89 -12.76 -6.81 13.67
C TYR A 89 -13.57 -7.95 13.01
N MET A 90 -13.52 -9.16 13.56
CA MET A 90 -14.35 -10.29 13.08
C MET A 90 -15.83 -10.10 13.41
N SER A 91 -16.15 -9.57 14.60
CA SER A 91 -17.54 -9.39 15.03
C SER A 91 -18.29 -8.37 14.18
N VAL A 92 -17.64 -7.25 13.83
CA VAL A 92 -18.24 -6.20 12.99
C VAL A 92 -18.38 -6.65 11.53
N ARG A 93 -17.38 -7.36 10.97
CA ARG A 93 -17.53 -7.95 9.62
C ARG A 93 -18.64 -8.99 9.57
N PHE A 94 -18.80 -9.83 10.59
CA PHE A 94 -19.90 -10.80 10.64
C PHE A 94 -21.27 -10.11 10.69
N ARG A 95 -21.41 -9.04 11.47
CA ARG A 95 -22.68 -8.30 11.55
C ARG A 95 -23.07 -7.66 10.21
N ASN A 96 -22.11 -7.11 9.47
CA ASN A 96 -22.36 -6.51 8.16
C ASN A 96 -22.48 -7.53 7.00
N SER A 97 -22.35 -8.83 7.29
CA SER A 97 -22.54 -9.91 6.30
C SER A 97 -23.75 -10.78 6.57
N ILE A 98 -24.53 -10.47 7.62
CA ILE A 98 -25.87 -11.01 7.83
C ILE A 98 -26.84 -9.99 7.21
N PRO A 99 -27.56 -10.33 6.13
CA PRO A 99 -28.67 -9.49 5.66
C PRO A 99 -29.69 -9.32 6.80
N GLU A 100 -30.17 -8.11 7.05
CA GLU A 100 -31.25 -7.83 8.00
C GLU A 100 -32.60 -8.35 7.48
N THR A 101 -32.73 -9.66 7.28
CA THR A 101 -33.99 -10.34 6.94
C THR A 101 -34.07 -11.70 7.64
N TRP A 102 -34.42 -11.67 8.93
CA TRP A 102 -35.55 -12.40 9.52
C TRP A 102 -36.09 -11.55 10.68
#